data_AF-A0A9D9RYI8-F1
#
_entry.id   AF-A0A9D9RYI8-F1
#
_cell.length_a   1.000
_cell.length_b   1.000
_cell.length_c   1.000
_cell.angle_alpha   90.00
_cell.angle_beta   90.00
_cell.angle_gamma   90.00
#
_symmetry.space_group_name_H-M   'P 1'
#
loop_
_entity.id
_entity.type
_entity.pdbx_description
1 polymer ?
#
loop_
_entity_poly.entity_id
_entity_poly.type
_entity_poly.pdbx_seq_one_letter_code
_entity_poly.pdbx_strand_id
1 'polypeptide(L)'
;MRTLLDRFRSKKSTVIPEHVWAMIVASLPFIDALTVDEKKKLKTLAEGFLAEKEFSTAGGLDLTDEICVSIAAQGCLPILNLGLSAYREWIGIVVYPDEFVVPRRFEDESGVVHEYDDVLSGEAWEGGPLIISWHDVQMAGDGYNVVIHEFAHKLDMLNGEPDGMPALHSGITETEWQAKFSAAFDDFCQRVDDGEETVIDPYASTDLVEFFAVLTESFFETPDVIADEYPAIYGLLCRYYRQDPLSRLMNAAKASSTAAS
;
A
#
# COMPACT_ATOMS: atom_id res chain seq x y z
N MET A 1 28.23 -15.61 -14.87
CA MET A 1 28.39 -15.46 -13.40
C MET A 1 28.75 -14.01 -13.10
N ARG A 2 27.74 -13.13 -12.99
CA ARG A 2 27.91 -11.75 -12.53
C ARG A 2 27.40 -11.69 -11.10
N THR A 3 28.22 -11.13 -10.23
CA THR A 3 28.11 -11.03 -8.78
C THR A 3 26.96 -10.10 -8.38
N LEU A 4 25.83 -10.67 -7.95
CA LEU A 4 24.83 -9.98 -7.13
C LEU A 4 25.37 -9.97 -5.69
N LEU A 5 25.96 -8.86 -5.27
CA LEU A 5 26.31 -8.63 -3.88
C LEU A 5 25.10 -8.00 -3.20
N ASP A 6 24.18 -8.84 -2.72
CA ASP A 6 23.08 -8.41 -1.86
C ASP A 6 23.67 -7.83 -0.57
N ARG A 7 23.47 -6.53 -0.36
CA ARG A 7 23.84 -5.85 0.89
C ARG A 7 22.71 -6.02 1.90
N PHE A 8 22.74 -7.12 2.65
CA PHE A 8 21.84 -7.35 3.77
C PHE A 8 22.14 -6.42 4.96
N ARG A 9 21.12 -5.75 5.49
CA ARG A 9 21.23 -5.00 6.74
C ARG A 9 21.13 -5.95 7.94
N SER A 10 22.26 -6.20 8.62
CA SER A 10 22.26 -6.80 9.96
C SER A 10 21.63 -5.85 10.99
N LYS A 11 20.88 -6.42 11.94
CA LYS A 11 20.05 -5.83 13.02
C LYS A 11 20.73 -4.67 13.80
N LYS A 12 20.86 -3.49 13.17
CA LYS A 12 21.21 -2.23 13.84
C LYS A 12 20.01 -1.73 14.65
N SER A 13 20.29 -0.87 15.64
CA SER A 13 19.25 -0.12 16.37
C SER A 13 18.21 0.44 15.40
N THR A 14 16.95 0.10 15.62
CA THR A 14 15.81 0.43 14.75
C THR A 14 15.14 1.73 15.12
N VAL A 15 15.74 2.49 16.03
CA VAL A 15 15.28 3.84 16.39
C VAL A 15 15.50 4.75 15.19
N ILE A 16 14.42 5.32 14.67
CA ILE A 16 14.49 6.24 13.53
C ILE A 16 14.98 7.60 14.05
N PRO A 17 16.11 8.12 13.53
CA PRO A 17 16.58 9.45 13.91
C PRO A 17 15.51 10.51 13.62
N GLU A 18 15.29 11.43 14.56
CA GLU A 18 14.18 12.40 14.46
C GLU A 18 14.24 13.26 13.20
N HIS A 19 15.44 13.63 12.76
CA HIS A 19 15.63 14.42 11.54
C HIS A 19 15.28 13.64 10.27
N VAL A 20 15.53 12.32 10.24
CA VAL A 20 15.13 11.45 9.11
C VAL A 20 13.61 11.31 9.11
N TRP A 21 13.02 11.03 10.27
CA TRP A 21 11.56 10.93 10.40
C TRP A 21 10.86 12.22 9.94
N ALA A 22 11.31 13.38 10.43
CA ALA A 22 10.73 14.67 10.08
C ALA A 22 10.85 14.98 8.57
N MET A 23 11.98 14.64 7.96
CA MET A 23 12.18 14.79 6.51
C MET A 23 11.17 13.94 5.72
N ILE A 24 11.07 12.64 6.04
CA ILE A 24 10.17 11.70 5.35
C ILE A 24 8.71 12.08 5.51
N VAL A 25 8.26 12.40 6.73
CA VAL A 25 6.86 12.79 6.96
C VAL A 25 6.52 14.08 6.20
N ALA A 26 7.47 15.02 6.10
CA ALA A 26 7.26 16.27 5.37
C ALA A 26 7.16 16.07 3.84
N SER A 27 7.69 14.96 3.31
CA SER A 27 7.59 14.63 1.88
C SER A 27 6.37 13.78 1.52
N LEU A 28 5.53 13.40 2.49
CA LEU A 28 4.38 12.50 2.29
C LEU A 28 3.07 13.21 2.71
N PRO A 29 2.38 13.89 1.78
CA PRO A 29 1.22 14.74 2.09
C PRO A 29 0.08 14.04 2.85
N PHE A 30 -0.20 12.78 2.50
CA PHE A 30 -1.22 11.94 3.15
C PHE A 30 -0.89 11.59 4.61
N ILE A 31 0.38 11.64 5.01
CA ILE A 31 0.82 11.50 6.41
C ILE A 31 0.69 12.84 7.15
N ASP A 32 0.78 13.98 6.46
CA ASP A 32 0.77 15.28 7.12
C ASP A 32 -0.54 15.56 7.87
N ALA A 33 -1.65 15.02 7.36
CA ALA A 33 -2.96 15.11 7.99
C ALA A 33 -3.04 14.44 9.38
N LEU A 34 -2.12 13.52 9.71
CA LEU A 34 -2.10 12.83 11.00
C LEU A 34 -1.88 13.81 12.16
N THR A 35 -2.57 13.55 13.27
CA THR A 35 -2.29 14.25 14.53
C THR A 35 -0.87 13.94 15.04
N VAL A 36 -0.35 14.78 15.93
CA VAL A 36 0.98 14.57 16.53
C VAL A 36 1.10 13.20 17.21
N ASP A 37 0.03 12.74 17.86
CA ASP A 37 0.03 11.44 18.54
C ASP A 37 -0.07 10.26 17.56
N GLU A 38 -0.82 10.41 16.46
CA GLU A 38 -0.81 9.45 15.36
C GLU A 38 0.56 9.39 14.67
N LYS A 39 1.22 10.53 14.40
CA LYS A 39 2.58 10.56 13.82
C LYS A 39 3.59 9.84 14.73
N LYS A 40 3.50 10.02 16.05
CA LYS A 40 4.33 9.27 17.03
C LYS A 40 4.02 7.78 17.01
N LYS A 41 2.73 7.41 16.96
CA LYS A 41 2.30 6.00 16.90
C LYS A 41 2.81 5.34 15.62
N LEU A 42 2.70 6.02 14.47
CA LEU A 42 3.20 5.56 13.18
C LEU A 42 4.72 5.39 13.22
N LYS A 43 5.46 6.33 13.82
CA LYS A 43 6.91 6.21 14.00
C LYS A 43 7.26 4.95 14.77
N THR A 44 6.66 4.73 15.94
CA THR A 44 6.89 3.52 16.75
C THR A 44 6.55 2.25 15.97
N LEU A 45 5.48 2.28 15.17
CA LEU A 45 5.08 1.15 14.34
C LEU A 45 6.12 0.88 13.24
N ALA A 46 6.60 1.92 12.55
CA ALA A 46 7.66 1.83 11.56
C ALA A 46 8.98 1.32 12.16
N GLU A 47 9.37 1.77 13.36
CA GLU A 47 10.55 1.25 14.08
C GLU A 47 10.44 -0.25 14.38
N GLY A 48 9.24 -0.71 14.75
CA GLY A 48 8.96 -2.13 14.95
C GLY A 48 8.98 -2.92 13.65
N PHE A 49 8.38 -2.37 12.59
CA PHE A 49 8.41 -2.97 11.25
C PHE A 49 9.84 -3.15 10.73
N LEU A 50 10.67 -2.11 10.84
CA LEU A 50 12.10 -2.15 10.47
C LEU A 50 12.92 -3.14 11.32
N ALA A 51 12.41 -3.55 12.50
CA ALA A 51 13.03 -4.57 13.34
C ALA A 51 12.65 -6.00 12.96
N GLU A 52 11.48 -6.17 12.32
CA GLU A 52 10.93 -7.47 11.92
C GLU A 52 11.23 -7.82 10.46
N LYS A 53 11.32 -6.82 9.57
CA LYS A 53 11.48 -7.03 8.13
C LYS A 53 12.92 -6.84 7.66
N GLU A 54 13.32 -7.69 6.73
CA GLU A 54 14.56 -7.53 6.01
C GLU A 54 14.39 -6.47 4.90
N PHE A 55 15.44 -5.69 4.65
CA PHE A 55 15.49 -4.76 3.53
C PHE A 55 16.76 -5.03 2.74
N SER A 56 16.60 -5.14 1.43
CA SER A 56 17.70 -5.23 0.47
C SER A 56 17.41 -4.37 -0.75
N THR A 57 18.46 -4.08 -1.52
CA THR A 57 18.37 -3.39 -2.80
C THR A 57 18.95 -4.22 -3.91
N ALA A 58 18.43 -4.03 -5.11
CA ALA A 58 18.94 -4.61 -6.35
C ALA A 58 19.25 -3.51 -7.38
N GLY A 59 19.73 -3.88 -8.58
CA GLY A 59 19.97 -2.92 -9.67
C GLY A 59 21.09 -1.89 -9.42
N GLY A 60 21.96 -2.11 -8.42
CA GLY A 60 23.03 -1.17 -8.07
C GLY A 60 22.60 0.01 -7.19
N LEU A 61 21.35 0.01 -6.71
CA LEU A 61 20.84 0.96 -5.73
C LEU A 61 21.50 0.69 -4.36
N ASP A 62 21.98 1.74 -3.69
CA ASP A 62 22.47 1.64 -2.32
C ASP A 62 21.30 1.72 -1.34
N LEU A 63 21.22 0.76 -0.41
CA LEU A 63 20.21 0.80 0.66
C LEU A 63 20.53 1.92 1.66
N THR A 64 19.65 2.92 1.74
CA THR A 64 19.76 4.06 2.67
C THR A 64 18.69 4.01 3.77
N ASP A 65 18.90 4.74 4.86
CA ASP A 65 17.87 4.91 5.89
C ASP A 65 16.63 5.64 5.35
N GLU A 66 16.81 6.53 4.36
CA GLU A 66 15.72 7.23 3.69
C GLU A 66 14.75 6.26 2.99
N ILE A 67 15.29 5.31 2.22
CA ILE A 67 14.49 4.28 1.52
C ILE A 67 13.72 3.45 2.54
N CYS A 68 14.43 2.89 3.54
CA CYS A 68 13.81 2.06 4.56
C CYS A 68 12.70 2.80 5.32
N VAL A 69 12.97 4.03 5.78
CA VAL A 69 12.04 4.81 6.59
C VAL A 69 10.86 5.31 5.76
N SER A 70 11.06 5.70 4.50
CA SER A 70 9.97 6.07 3.59
C SER A 70 9.00 4.91 3.41
N ILE A 71 9.51 3.75 2.98
CA ILE A 71 8.66 2.56 2.76
C ILE A 71 7.99 2.14 4.06
N ALA A 72 8.70 2.14 5.19
CA ALA A 72 8.10 1.78 6.47
C ALA A 72 7.02 2.77 6.92
N ALA A 73 7.18 4.07 6.70
CA ALA A 73 6.18 5.08 7.06
C ALA A 73 4.90 4.92 6.23
N GLN A 74 5.04 4.74 4.92
CA GLN A 74 3.92 4.54 4.00
C GLN A 74 3.22 3.21 4.27
N GLY A 75 3.97 2.11 4.29
CA GLY A 75 3.42 0.76 4.49
C GLY A 75 2.85 0.52 5.89
N CYS A 76 3.31 1.23 6.92
CA CYS A 76 2.73 1.13 8.26
C CYS A 76 1.46 1.98 8.44
N LEU A 77 1.14 2.90 7.51
CA LEU A 77 -0.05 3.73 7.63
C LEU A 77 -1.35 2.90 7.59
N PRO A 78 -1.55 1.94 6.65
CA PRO A 78 -2.71 1.05 6.66
C PRO A 78 -2.91 0.32 8.00
N ILE A 79 -1.80 -0.16 8.60
CA ILE A 79 -1.85 -0.95 9.83
C ILE A 79 -1.75 -0.11 11.11
N LEU A 80 -1.86 1.22 11.05
CA LEU A 80 -1.73 2.11 12.21
C LEU A 80 -2.60 1.67 13.39
N ASN A 81 -3.81 1.18 13.11
CA ASN A 81 -4.78 0.71 14.11
C ASN A 81 -5.05 -0.81 14.06
N LEU A 82 -4.28 -1.55 13.24
CA LEU A 82 -4.31 -3.00 13.11
C LEU A 82 -3.12 -3.68 13.81
N GLY A 83 -1.95 -3.03 13.80
CA GLY A 83 -0.71 -3.51 14.42
C GLY A 83 0.15 -4.39 13.50
N LEU A 84 1.40 -4.64 13.90
CA LEU A 84 2.40 -5.36 13.10
C LEU A 84 2.02 -6.80 12.75
N SER A 85 1.17 -7.44 13.56
CA SER A 85 0.71 -8.80 13.30
C SER A 85 -0.06 -8.95 11.98
N ALA A 86 -0.53 -7.83 11.41
CA ALA A 86 -1.14 -7.78 10.08
C ALA A 86 -0.13 -8.09 8.95
N TYR A 87 1.17 -7.95 9.19
CA TYR A 87 2.22 -8.24 8.22
C TYR A 87 3.11 -9.43 8.59
N ARG A 88 2.69 -10.30 9.50
CA ARG A 88 3.57 -11.35 10.06
C ARG A 88 4.03 -12.43 9.06
N GLU A 89 3.30 -12.70 7.99
CA GLU A 89 3.51 -13.89 7.12
C GLU A 89 4.56 -13.67 6.00
N TRP A 90 5.27 -12.54 5.96
CA TRP A 90 6.29 -12.27 4.93
C TRP A 90 7.57 -11.68 5.50
N ILE A 91 8.68 -11.81 4.77
CA ILE A 91 10.03 -11.69 5.35
C ILE A 91 10.70 -10.33 5.17
N GLY A 92 10.48 -9.63 4.06
CA GLY A 92 11.23 -8.42 3.76
C GLY A 92 10.96 -7.79 2.41
N ILE A 93 11.68 -6.73 2.09
CA ILE A 93 11.47 -5.88 0.91
C ILE A 93 12.74 -5.84 0.08
N VAL A 94 12.59 -6.02 -1.24
CA VAL A 94 13.66 -5.82 -2.23
C VAL A 94 13.34 -4.56 -3.04
N VAL A 95 14.23 -3.58 -2.99
CA VAL A 95 14.02 -2.30 -3.67
C VAL A 95 14.89 -2.20 -4.94
N TYR A 96 14.26 -1.94 -6.08
CA TYR A 96 14.93 -1.64 -7.35
C TYR A 96 14.99 -0.13 -7.58
N PRO A 97 15.95 0.39 -8.38
CA PRO A 97 16.02 1.82 -8.67
C PRO A 97 14.81 2.33 -9.47
N ASP A 98 14.36 1.55 -10.46
CA ASP A 98 13.25 1.84 -11.36
C ASP A 98 12.42 0.55 -11.57
N GLU A 99 11.36 0.64 -12.39
CA GLU A 99 10.57 -0.51 -12.85
C GLU A 99 11.44 -1.68 -13.29
N PHE A 100 10.94 -2.89 -13.03
CA PHE A 100 11.65 -4.13 -13.34
C PHE A 100 10.83 -5.03 -14.26
N VAL A 101 11.54 -5.75 -15.12
CA VAL A 101 10.93 -6.68 -16.07
C VAL A 101 10.90 -8.08 -15.46
N VAL A 102 9.69 -8.63 -15.30
CA VAL A 102 9.47 -10.00 -14.84
C VAL A 102 9.01 -10.86 -16.02
N PRO A 103 9.79 -11.88 -16.42
CA PRO A 103 9.32 -12.84 -17.40
C PRO A 103 8.20 -13.69 -16.78
N ARG A 104 6.99 -13.57 -17.32
CA ARG A 104 5.83 -14.38 -16.93
C ARG A 104 5.71 -15.57 -17.86
N ARG A 105 5.34 -16.72 -17.29
CA ARG A 105 5.04 -17.95 -18.03
C ARG A 105 3.85 -18.65 -17.40
N PHE A 106 2.78 -18.83 -18.16
CA PHE A 106 1.64 -19.64 -17.74
C PHE A 106 1.17 -20.57 -18.86
N GLU A 107 0.54 -21.67 -18.48
CA GLU A 107 -0.03 -22.66 -19.39
C GLU A 107 -1.55 -22.56 -19.31
N ASP A 108 -2.21 -22.35 -20.45
CA ASP A 108 -3.67 -22.26 -20.50
C ASP A 108 -4.36 -23.64 -20.43
N GLU A 109 -5.68 -23.65 -20.34
CA GLU A 109 -6.49 -24.89 -20.28
C GLU A 109 -6.31 -25.80 -21.51
N SER A 110 -5.73 -25.28 -22.60
CA SER A 110 -5.44 -26.02 -23.83
C SER A 110 -4.01 -26.57 -23.87
N GLY A 111 -3.20 -26.32 -22.83
CA GLY A 111 -1.81 -26.74 -22.74
C GLY A 111 -0.84 -25.84 -23.52
N VAL A 112 -1.26 -24.63 -23.92
CA VAL A 112 -0.40 -23.67 -24.61
C VAL A 112 0.34 -22.83 -23.57
N VAL A 113 1.67 -22.81 -23.69
CA VAL A 113 2.53 -21.97 -22.85
C VAL A 113 2.61 -20.56 -23.44
N HIS A 114 2.15 -19.58 -22.68
CA HIS A 114 2.29 -18.17 -22.96
C HIS A 114 3.49 -17.62 -22.19
N GLU A 115 4.40 -16.93 -22.87
CA GLU A 115 5.54 -16.24 -22.27
C GLU A 115 5.47 -14.76 -22.66
N TYR A 116 5.46 -13.86 -21.68
CA TYR A 116 5.49 -12.41 -21.90
C TYR A 116 6.35 -11.74 -20.82
N ASP A 117 6.86 -10.55 -21.15
CA ASP A 117 7.61 -9.73 -20.22
C ASP A 117 6.67 -8.69 -19.61
N ASP A 118 6.57 -8.68 -18.29
CA ASP A 118 5.73 -7.76 -17.53
C ASP A 118 6.60 -6.67 -16.90
N VAL A 119 6.22 -5.40 -17.06
CA VAL A 119 6.95 -4.26 -16.47
C VAL A 119 6.21 -3.85 -15.21
N LEU A 120 6.85 -4.04 -14.07
CA LEU A 120 6.21 -3.87 -12.76
C LEU A 120 6.89 -2.76 -11.95
N SER A 121 6.07 -1.92 -11.32
CA SER A 121 6.47 -0.95 -10.29
C SER A 121 6.54 -1.58 -8.89
N GLY A 122 5.84 -2.70 -8.67
CA GLY A 122 5.80 -3.47 -7.43
C GLY A 122 5.37 -4.92 -7.66
N GLU A 123 5.70 -5.81 -6.72
CA GLU A 123 5.16 -7.18 -6.70
C GLU A 123 5.20 -7.78 -5.28
N ALA A 124 4.05 -8.25 -4.80
CA ALA A 124 3.92 -8.98 -3.54
C ALA A 124 3.90 -10.50 -3.77
N TRP A 125 4.90 -11.21 -3.24
CA TRP A 125 4.91 -12.69 -3.29
C TRP A 125 4.31 -13.33 -2.04
N GLU A 126 3.54 -14.40 -2.17
CA GLU A 126 3.05 -15.16 -1.01
C GLU A 126 4.24 -15.75 -0.21
N GLY A 127 4.32 -15.45 1.09
CA GLY A 127 5.43 -15.84 1.97
C GLY A 127 6.82 -15.24 1.63
N GLY A 128 6.96 -14.66 0.44
CA GLY A 128 8.18 -14.08 -0.11
C GLY A 128 8.31 -12.58 0.15
N PRO A 129 9.36 -11.95 -0.41
CA PRO A 129 9.55 -10.53 -0.25
C PRO A 129 8.47 -9.73 -0.98
N LEU A 130 8.42 -8.44 -0.68
CA LEU A 130 7.75 -7.43 -1.49
C LEU A 130 8.83 -6.78 -2.37
N ILE A 131 8.62 -6.74 -3.68
CA ILE A 131 9.53 -6.08 -4.62
C ILE A 131 8.93 -4.73 -4.95
N ILE A 132 9.74 -3.67 -4.98
CA ILE A 132 9.24 -2.32 -5.25
C ILE A 132 10.27 -1.44 -5.94
N SER A 133 9.82 -0.56 -6.83
CA SER A 133 10.62 0.47 -7.48
C SER A 133 10.76 1.69 -6.58
N TRP A 134 11.99 2.14 -6.32
CA TRP A 134 12.25 3.34 -5.55
C TRP A 134 11.73 4.59 -6.26
N HIS A 135 11.79 4.63 -7.60
CA HIS A 135 11.20 5.71 -8.38
C HIS A 135 9.72 5.90 -8.05
N ASP A 136 8.95 4.82 -8.06
CA ASP A 136 7.51 4.83 -7.78
C ASP A 136 7.21 5.10 -6.30
N VAL A 137 8.05 4.64 -5.38
CA VAL A 137 7.95 4.99 -3.94
C VAL A 137 8.04 6.51 -3.73
N GLN A 138 8.82 7.21 -4.55
CA GLN A 138 8.95 8.68 -4.50
C GLN A 138 7.80 9.41 -5.19
N MET A 139 6.99 8.72 -5.99
CA MET A 139 5.80 9.29 -6.64
C MET A 139 4.56 9.27 -5.75
N ALA A 140 4.66 8.69 -4.54
CA ALA A 140 3.56 8.62 -3.58
C ALA A 140 2.90 10.00 -3.34
N GLY A 141 1.62 10.08 -3.62
CA GLY A 141 0.85 11.32 -3.61
C GLY A 141 -0.17 11.37 -4.74
N ASP A 142 -1.09 12.32 -4.67
CA ASP A 142 -2.05 12.65 -5.74
C ASP A 142 -2.85 11.44 -6.28
N GLY A 143 -3.13 10.46 -5.42
CA GLY A 143 -3.96 9.28 -5.74
C GLY A 143 -3.17 8.01 -6.08
N TYR A 144 -1.85 8.08 -6.24
CA TYR A 144 -0.98 6.94 -6.52
C TYR A 144 -0.03 6.66 -5.35
N ASN A 145 0.05 5.41 -4.91
CA ASN A 145 0.97 4.96 -3.86
C ASN A 145 1.27 3.46 -3.95
N VAL A 146 2.31 3.12 -4.73
CA VAL A 146 2.78 1.72 -4.87
C VAL A 146 3.12 1.03 -3.55
N VAL A 147 3.56 1.76 -2.52
CA VAL A 147 3.85 1.13 -1.22
C VAL A 147 2.57 0.67 -0.56
N ILE A 148 1.56 1.54 -0.50
CA ILE A 148 0.26 1.20 0.09
C ILE A 148 -0.42 0.10 -0.72
N HIS A 149 -0.33 0.15 -2.05
CA HIS A 149 -0.82 -0.88 -2.96
C HIS A 149 -0.28 -2.27 -2.62
N GLU A 150 1.05 -2.43 -2.67
CA GLU A 150 1.69 -3.73 -2.42
C GLU A 150 1.49 -4.21 -0.97
N PHE A 151 1.40 -3.27 -0.02
CA PHE A 151 1.09 -3.59 1.36
C PHE A 151 -0.39 -3.98 1.54
N ALA A 152 -1.31 -3.54 0.69
CA ALA A 152 -2.69 -4.01 0.67
C ALA A 152 -2.75 -5.48 0.23
N HIS A 153 -2.01 -5.88 -0.82
CA HIS A 153 -1.90 -7.30 -1.18
C HIS A 153 -1.36 -8.16 -0.03
N LYS A 154 -0.40 -7.67 0.76
CA LYS A 154 0.07 -8.40 1.96
C LYS A 154 -1.00 -8.53 3.05
N LEU A 155 -1.98 -7.61 3.13
CA LEU A 155 -3.13 -7.76 4.02
C LEU A 155 -4.12 -8.79 3.48
N ASP A 156 -4.32 -8.82 2.16
CA ASP A 156 -5.18 -9.77 1.46
C ASP A 156 -4.68 -11.21 1.62
N MET A 157 -3.38 -11.42 1.41
CA MET A 157 -2.73 -12.73 1.56
C MET A 157 -2.70 -13.27 3.01
N LEU A 158 -3.16 -12.50 4.01
CA LEU A 158 -3.07 -12.91 5.41
C LEU A 158 -4.02 -14.05 5.79
N ASN A 159 -5.10 -14.23 5.03
CA ASN A 159 -6.12 -15.26 5.22
C ASN A 159 -6.14 -16.34 4.13
N GLY A 160 -5.14 -16.37 3.25
CA GLY A 160 -4.98 -17.39 2.22
C GLY A 160 -4.58 -16.80 0.88
N GLU A 161 -5.06 -17.42 -0.19
CA GLU A 161 -4.91 -16.89 -1.55
C GLU A 161 -5.57 -15.50 -1.65
N PRO A 162 -4.95 -14.53 -2.32
CA PRO A 162 -5.51 -13.19 -2.48
C PRO A 162 -6.81 -13.25 -3.29
N ASP A 163 -7.86 -12.65 -2.77
CA ASP A 163 -9.19 -12.58 -3.41
C ASP A 163 -9.86 -11.19 -3.28
N GLY A 164 -9.10 -10.18 -2.85
CA GLY A 164 -9.60 -8.84 -2.56
C GLY A 164 -10.30 -8.73 -1.20
N MET A 165 -10.24 -9.76 -0.35
CA MET A 165 -10.79 -9.78 1.00
C MET A 165 -9.71 -10.09 2.04
N PRO A 166 -9.14 -9.05 2.67
CA PRO A 166 -8.12 -9.25 3.69
C PRO A 166 -8.70 -9.83 4.98
N ALA A 167 -7.82 -10.30 5.86
CA ALA A 167 -8.22 -10.93 7.11
C ALA A 167 -9.09 -10.00 7.97
N LEU A 168 -10.40 -10.28 7.99
CA LEU A 168 -11.40 -9.45 8.64
C LEU A 168 -11.37 -9.62 10.17
N HIS A 169 -11.61 -8.52 10.89
CA HIS A 169 -11.86 -8.56 12.33
C HIS A 169 -13.36 -8.64 12.63
N SER A 170 -13.72 -8.99 13.86
CA SER A 170 -15.08 -9.40 14.27
C SER A 170 -16.21 -8.39 14.02
N GLY A 171 -15.91 -7.15 13.64
CA GLY A 171 -16.90 -6.12 13.29
C GLY A 171 -17.36 -6.13 11.84
N ILE A 172 -16.81 -7.01 10.99
CA ILE A 172 -17.09 -7.10 9.56
C ILE A 172 -17.24 -8.58 9.20
N THR A 173 -18.32 -8.93 8.51
CA THR A 173 -18.53 -10.30 8.02
C THR A 173 -18.06 -10.42 6.58
N GLU A 174 -17.61 -11.62 6.19
CA GLU A 174 -17.24 -11.94 4.80
C GLU A 174 -18.40 -11.63 3.83
N THR A 175 -19.63 -11.99 4.20
CA THR A 175 -20.82 -11.69 3.40
C THR A 175 -21.03 -10.19 3.20
N GLU A 176 -20.78 -9.37 4.22
CA GLU A 176 -20.87 -7.91 4.05
C GLU A 176 -19.78 -7.39 3.13
N TRP A 177 -18.54 -7.87 3.30
CA TRP A 177 -17.40 -7.47 2.46
C TRP A 177 -17.66 -7.79 1.01
N GLN A 178 -17.92 -9.06 0.70
CA GLN A 178 -18.20 -9.55 -0.66
C GLN A 178 -19.36 -8.80 -1.29
N ALA A 179 -20.49 -8.64 -0.58
CA ALA A 179 -21.65 -7.96 -1.14
C ALA A 179 -21.37 -6.51 -1.55
N LYS A 180 -20.52 -5.79 -0.79
CA LYS A 180 -20.17 -4.39 -1.12
C LYS A 180 -19.10 -4.32 -2.21
N PHE A 181 -18.04 -5.12 -2.09
CA PHE A 181 -16.93 -5.12 -3.05
C PHE A 181 -17.36 -5.62 -4.42
N SER A 182 -18.09 -6.74 -4.51
CA SER A 182 -18.57 -7.24 -5.80
C SER A 182 -19.50 -6.24 -6.49
N ALA A 183 -20.43 -5.62 -5.76
CA ALA A 183 -21.35 -4.63 -6.35
C ALA A 183 -20.60 -3.37 -6.84
N ALA A 184 -19.58 -2.91 -6.11
CA ALA A 184 -18.78 -1.77 -6.53
C ALA A 184 -17.83 -2.12 -7.68
N PHE A 185 -17.27 -3.32 -7.70
CA PHE A 185 -16.41 -3.82 -8.77
C PHE A 185 -17.19 -3.96 -10.08
N ASP A 186 -18.37 -4.60 -10.05
CA ASP A 186 -19.23 -4.74 -11.23
C ASP A 186 -19.60 -3.37 -11.83
N ASP A 187 -19.93 -2.39 -10.98
CA ASP A 187 -20.20 -1.02 -11.40
C ASP A 187 -18.96 -0.35 -12.01
N PHE A 188 -17.80 -0.46 -11.35
CA PHE A 188 -16.55 0.14 -11.84
C PHE A 188 -16.12 -0.44 -13.19
N CYS A 189 -16.17 -1.77 -13.35
CA CYS A 189 -15.89 -2.44 -14.61
C CYS A 189 -16.82 -1.95 -15.72
N GLN A 190 -18.12 -1.81 -15.45
CA GLN A 190 -19.07 -1.30 -16.43
C GLN A 190 -18.73 0.13 -16.88
N ARG A 191 -18.34 1.01 -15.94
CA ARG A 191 -17.93 2.40 -16.25
C ARG A 191 -16.68 2.44 -17.12
N VAL A 192 -15.68 1.61 -16.82
CA VAL A 192 -14.46 1.49 -17.61
C VAL A 192 -14.77 0.94 -19.02
N ASP A 193 -15.61 -0.10 -19.12
CA ASP A 193 -16.03 -0.69 -20.39
C ASP A 193 -16.83 0.29 -21.27
N ASP A 194 -17.62 1.16 -20.65
CA ASP A 194 -18.35 2.24 -21.32
C ASP A 194 -17.43 3.41 -21.74
N GLY A 195 -16.15 3.36 -21.37
CA GLY A 195 -15.15 4.37 -21.69
C GLY A 195 -15.29 5.66 -20.89
N GLU A 196 -15.89 5.60 -19.70
CA GLU A 196 -15.93 6.75 -18.80
C GLU A 196 -14.52 7.13 -18.33
N GLU A 197 -14.23 8.44 -18.26
CA GLU A 197 -13.01 8.93 -17.61
C GLU A 197 -13.21 8.86 -16.09
N THR A 198 -12.68 7.81 -15.45
CA THR A 198 -12.73 7.60 -14.00
C THR A 198 -11.58 8.32 -13.29
N VAL A 199 -11.83 8.81 -12.07
CA VAL A 199 -10.77 9.36 -11.21
C VAL A 199 -9.92 8.25 -10.60
N ILE A 200 -10.56 7.14 -10.21
CA ILE A 200 -9.88 5.91 -9.80
C ILE A 200 -9.27 5.27 -11.05
N ASP A 201 -8.02 4.80 -10.94
CA ASP A 201 -7.29 4.20 -12.05
C ASP A 201 -8.07 3.01 -12.65
N PRO A 202 -8.33 2.98 -13.97
CA PRO A 202 -8.95 1.84 -14.65
C PRO A 202 -8.26 0.49 -14.38
N TYR A 203 -6.99 0.48 -13.98
CA TYR A 203 -6.29 -0.73 -13.54
C TYR A 203 -7.06 -1.50 -12.44
N ALA A 204 -7.84 -0.80 -11.63
CA ALA A 204 -8.70 -1.40 -10.60
C ALA A 204 -9.79 -2.33 -11.18
N SER A 205 -10.09 -2.28 -12.48
CA SER A 205 -11.05 -3.18 -13.14
C SER A 205 -10.44 -4.52 -13.56
N THR A 206 -9.17 -4.77 -13.25
CA THR A 206 -8.46 -6.01 -13.62
C THR A 206 -9.07 -7.21 -12.90
N ASP A 207 -9.16 -7.14 -11.58
CA ASP A 207 -9.82 -8.13 -10.71
C ASP A 207 -10.11 -7.53 -9.32
N LEU A 208 -10.71 -8.32 -8.43
CA LEU A 208 -11.03 -7.88 -7.06
C LEU A 208 -9.80 -7.61 -6.19
N VAL A 209 -8.67 -8.27 -6.46
CA VAL A 209 -7.42 -8.10 -5.71
C VAL A 209 -6.84 -6.71 -6.00
N GLU A 210 -6.77 -6.35 -7.28
CA GLU A 210 -6.34 -5.03 -7.74
C GLU A 210 -7.33 -3.95 -7.36
N PHE A 211 -8.64 -4.24 -7.46
CA PHE A 211 -9.67 -3.31 -7.02
C PHE A 211 -9.50 -2.95 -5.54
N PHE A 212 -9.23 -3.94 -4.68
CA PHE A 212 -8.96 -3.69 -3.27
C PHE A 212 -7.68 -2.87 -3.04
N ALA A 213 -6.60 -3.17 -3.76
CA ALA A 213 -5.33 -2.46 -3.62
C ALA A 213 -5.44 -0.99 -4.06
N VAL A 214 -6.00 -0.72 -5.25
CA VAL A 214 -6.20 0.65 -5.76
C VAL A 214 -7.16 1.45 -4.90
N LEU A 215 -8.25 0.85 -4.42
CA LEU A 215 -9.13 1.51 -3.46
C LEU A 215 -8.44 1.77 -2.12
N THR A 216 -7.46 0.95 -1.73
CA THR A 216 -6.67 1.21 -0.53
C THR A 216 -5.75 2.42 -0.71
N GLU A 217 -5.11 2.56 -1.87
CA GLU A 217 -4.33 3.76 -2.22
C GLU A 217 -5.21 5.01 -2.13
N SER A 218 -6.31 5.01 -2.88
CA SER A 218 -7.26 6.12 -2.92
C SER A 218 -7.85 6.41 -1.54
N PHE A 219 -8.06 5.41 -0.67
CA PHE A 219 -8.55 5.63 0.69
C PHE A 219 -7.58 6.44 1.56
N PHE A 220 -6.27 6.32 1.35
CA PHE A 220 -5.27 7.05 2.13
C PHE A 220 -4.79 8.34 1.44
N GLU A 221 -4.71 8.36 0.12
CA GLU A 221 -4.23 9.49 -0.69
C GLU A 221 -5.34 10.51 -0.99
N THR A 222 -6.47 10.05 -1.49
CA THR A 222 -7.58 10.87 -2.01
C THR A 222 -8.94 10.36 -1.49
N PRO A 223 -9.17 10.39 -0.16
CA PRO A 223 -10.31 9.73 0.47
C PRO A 223 -11.67 10.32 0.09
N ASP A 224 -11.70 11.57 -0.37
CA ASP A 224 -12.88 12.22 -0.92
C ASP A 224 -13.39 11.52 -2.18
N VAL A 225 -12.49 11.02 -3.05
CA VAL A 225 -12.85 10.28 -4.27
C VAL A 225 -13.67 9.03 -3.93
N ILE A 226 -13.20 8.19 -3.01
CA ILE A 226 -13.95 6.98 -2.62
C ILE A 226 -15.22 7.33 -1.84
N ALA A 227 -15.17 8.35 -0.99
CA ALA A 227 -16.34 8.78 -0.23
C ALA A 227 -17.49 9.25 -1.14
N ASP A 228 -17.15 9.89 -2.27
CA ASP A 228 -18.12 10.38 -3.25
C ASP A 228 -18.57 9.29 -4.23
N GLU A 229 -17.64 8.53 -4.81
CA GLU A 229 -17.93 7.49 -5.82
C GLU A 229 -18.53 6.22 -5.20
N TYR A 230 -17.94 5.74 -4.10
CA TYR A 230 -18.29 4.48 -3.45
C TYR A 230 -18.45 4.62 -1.91
N PRO A 231 -19.43 5.40 -1.42
CA PRO A 231 -19.59 5.70 0.02
C PRO A 231 -19.77 4.45 0.90
N ALA A 232 -20.39 3.39 0.36
CA ALA A 232 -20.54 2.12 1.07
C ALA A 232 -19.19 1.39 1.28
N ILE A 233 -18.29 1.49 0.29
CA ILE A 233 -16.90 1.00 0.37
C ILE A 233 -16.10 1.89 1.32
N TYR A 234 -16.19 3.22 1.21
CA TYR A 234 -15.51 4.13 2.14
C TYR A 234 -15.84 3.80 3.60
N GLY A 235 -17.12 3.64 3.93
CA GLY A 235 -17.55 3.25 5.29
C GLY A 235 -17.09 1.84 5.71
N LEU A 236 -16.92 0.91 4.76
CA LEU A 236 -16.38 -0.42 5.02
C LEU A 236 -14.86 -0.35 5.30
N LEU A 237 -14.09 0.36 4.47
CA LEU A 237 -12.66 0.59 4.64
C LEU A 237 -12.35 1.35 5.94
N CYS A 238 -13.17 2.34 6.31
CA CYS A 238 -13.06 3.03 7.59
C CYS A 238 -13.15 2.07 8.78
N ARG A 239 -14.08 1.10 8.74
CA ARG A 239 -14.20 0.08 9.79
C ARG A 239 -13.06 -0.93 9.73
N TYR A 240 -12.63 -1.31 8.53
CA TYR A 240 -11.56 -2.27 8.34
C TYR A 240 -10.25 -1.72 8.89
N TYR A 241 -9.74 -0.61 8.34
CA TYR A 241 -8.52 0.07 8.77
C TYR A 241 -8.63 0.74 10.13
N ARG A 242 -9.86 0.94 10.64
CA ARG A 242 -10.15 1.71 11.86
C ARG A 242 -9.59 3.12 11.79
N GLN A 243 -9.69 3.73 10.62
CA GLN A 243 -9.19 5.06 10.30
C GLN A 243 -10.25 5.80 9.49
N ASP A 244 -10.25 7.13 9.54
CA ASP A 244 -11.13 7.97 8.72
C ASP A 244 -10.31 9.12 8.12
N PRO A 245 -9.63 8.87 6.98
CA PRO A 245 -8.73 9.85 6.36
C PRO A 245 -9.46 11.11 5.87
N LEU A 246 -10.70 11.00 5.38
CA LEU A 246 -11.49 12.17 4.98
C LEU A 246 -11.78 13.08 6.18
N SER A 247 -12.29 12.53 7.27
CA SER A 247 -12.53 13.30 8.50
C SER A 247 -11.24 13.96 9.00
N ARG A 248 -10.10 13.27 8.87
CA ARG A 248 -8.78 13.78 9.24
C ARG A 248 -8.40 15.00 8.39
N LEU A 249 -8.52 14.92 7.06
CA LEU A 249 -8.27 16.05 6.15
C LEU A 249 -9.17 17.26 6.44
N MET A 250 -10.46 17.01 6.64
CA MET A 250 -11.42 18.08 6.98
C MET A 250 -11.08 18.80 8.29
N ASN A 251 -10.59 18.06 9.29
CA ASN A 251 -10.18 18.62 10.57
C ASN A 251 -8.87 19.42 10.46
N ALA A 252 -7.90 18.92 9.69
CA ALA A 252 -6.65 19.64 9.42
C ALA A 252 -6.92 20.97 8.70
N ALA A 253 -7.77 20.97 7.66
CA ALA A 253 -8.14 22.19 6.93
C ALA A 253 -8.82 23.25 7.84
N LYS A 254 -9.69 22.82 8.76
CA LYS A 254 -10.33 23.71 9.75
C LYS A 254 -9.34 24.28 10.76
N ALA A 255 -8.35 23.50 11.20
CA ALA A 255 -7.33 23.97 12.12
C ALA A 255 -6.43 25.04 11.46
N SER A 256 -6.03 24.83 10.20
CA SER A 256 -5.22 25.77 9.44
C SER A 256 -5.94 27.10 9.16
N SER A 257 -7.24 27.08 8.85
CA SER A 257 -8.03 28.31 8.65
C SER A 257 -8.21 29.12 9.94
N THR A 258 -8.34 28.43 11.08
CA THR A 258 -8.43 29.07 12.40
C THR A 258 -7.10 29.69 12.83
N ALA A 259 -5.97 29.09 12.51
CA ALA A 259 -4.64 29.62 12.83
C ALA A 259 -4.21 30.82 11.96
N ALA A 260 -4.81 30.96 10.78
CA ALA A 260 -4.55 32.07 9.84
C ALA A 260 -5.46 33.30 10.04
N SER A 261 -6.45 33.21 10.94
CA SER A 261 -7.41 34.29 11.26
C SER A 261 -7.04 35.00 12.57
#